data_AF-A0A7G9FP56-F1
#
_entry.id   AF-A0A7G9FP56-F1
#
_cell.length_a   1.000
_cell.length_b   1.000
_cell.length_c   1.000
_cell.angle_alpha   90.00
_cell.angle_beta   90.00
_cell.angle_gamma   90.00
#
_symmetry.space_group_name_H-M   'P 1'
#
loop_
_entity.id
_entity.type
_entity.pdbx_description
1 polymer ?
#
loop_
_entity_poly.entity_id
_entity_poly.type
_entity_poly.pdbx_seq_one_letter_code
_entity_poly.pdbx_strand_id
1 'polypeptide(L)'
;MIKGKKYLKKQAVASVLALSMAAASLTGCSNGLSSSKKESSNVGTMTQEEASTTKVMVIGDYDIYMDELLVYAIQAMVTNNGTLASVKANPDTYKEQTLSLIRTTKILYDVTQHNDVTLDDSDMETTNNTIDNFLGSMPDGLLEKYGISEDVVRKVFTEQTYVSKFENDIKNDMGKKVQSDIEEKVKDYNFTIFDYILFPTVETTEDDVPATNTDGSYKYVSDDAKEKAKENAEALLEELKAGGDAASLAQKYGVSNYYFERTGYVGSFTDSVNKAVENLKAGECSGVLEEELGYAVIHMKSDHDEELLKNYAYAVASDTVDSQFEKLETQWLSSIEVDPEKDMEGTVWADYDLSGLAQSLADGGLLNGASSTSSAGSN
;
A
#
# COMPACT_ATOMS: atom_id res chain seq x y z
N MET A 1 -4.30 -18.26 -16.30
CA MET A 1 -4.20 -16.94 -16.94
C MET A 1 -4.34 -15.84 -15.90
N ILE A 2 -3.22 -15.31 -15.42
CA ILE A 2 -3.18 -14.10 -14.60
C ILE A 2 -2.94 -12.94 -15.56
N LYS A 3 -3.83 -11.95 -15.55
CA LYS A 3 -3.71 -10.72 -16.37
C LYS A 3 -2.36 -10.06 -16.11
N GLY A 4 -1.56 -9.89 -17.16
CA GLY A 4 -0.33 -9.11 -17.11
C GLY A 4 -0.64 -7.69 -16.67
N LYS A 5 -0.10 -7.29 -15.51
CA LYS A 5 -0.04 -5.89 -15.11
C LYS A 5 0.87 -5.17 -16.11
N LYS A 6 0.34 -4.14 -16.78
CA LYS A 6 1.13 -3.17 -17.53
C LYS A 6 2.18 -2.56 -16.60
N TYR A 7 3.46 -2.79 -16.87
CA TYR A 7 4.55 -2.11 -16.17
C TYR A 7 4.48 -0.61 -16.47
N LEU A 8 4.39 0.18 -15.39
CA LEU A 8 4.37 1.64 -15.41
C LEU A 8 5.72 2.17 -15.88
N LYS A 9 5.67 3.18 -16.76
CA LYS A 9 6.83 3.93 -17.26
C LYS A 9 7.63 4.53 -16.09
N LYS A 10 8.96 4.45 -16.20
CA LYS A 10 9.94 5.17 -15.38
C LYS A 10 9.54 6.64 -15.22
N GLN A 11 9.06 7.01 -14.04
CA GLN A 11 9.05 8.38 -13.54
C GLN A 11 9.77 8.38 -12.19
N ALA A 12 10.63 9.38 -12.01
CA ALA A 12 11.49 9.55 -10.87
C ALA A 12 10.73 9.35 -9.55
N VAL A 13 11.22 8.42 -8.73
CA VAL A 13 10.77 8.20 -7.36
C VAL A 13 11.23 9.40 -6.54
N ALA A 14 10.40 10.44 -6.51
CA ALA A 14 10.41 11.43 -5.45
C ALA A 14 9.59 10.82 -4.31
N SER A 15 10.31 10.38 -3.28
CA SER A 15 9.78 9.84 -2.03
C SER A 15 8.81 10.84 -1.41
N VAL A 16 7.52 10.52 -1.47
CA VAL A 16 6.53 11.05 -0.53
C VAL A 16 5.99 9.82 0.20
N LEU A 17 6.67 9.48 1.29
CA LEU A 17 6.19 8.53 2.27
C LEU A 17 4.89 9.09 2.84
N ALA A 18 3.77 8.66 2.27
CA ALA A 18 2.50 8.74 2.96
C ALA A 18 2.64 7.86 4.20
N LEU A 19 2.60 8.50 5.37
CA LEU A 19 2.40 7.90 6.69
C LEU A 19 1.15 7.01 6.64
N SER A 20 1.29 5.78 6.14
CA SER A 20 0.33 4.72 6.37
C SER A 20 0.57 4.25 7.79
N MET A 21 -0.03 4.93 8.76
CA MET A 21 -0.40 4.26 9.99
C MET A 21 -1.29 3.10 9.55
N ALA A 22 -0.70 1.91 9.44
CA ALA A 22 -1.43 0.68 9.31
C ALA A 22 -2.18 0.55 10.63
N ALA A 23 -3.37 1.16 10.69
CA ALA A 23 -4.34 0.85 11.69
C ALA A 23 -4.50 -0.66 11.64
N ALA A 24 -3.93 -1.35 12.64
CA ALA A 24 -4.24 -2.74 12.90
C ALA A 24 -5.75 -2.86 12.74
N SER A 25 -6.16 -3.68 11.78
CA SER A 25 -7.54 -3.84 11.37
C SER A 25 -8.37 -4.21 12.60
N LEU A 26 -9.00 -3.22 13.24
CA LEU A 26 -9.98 -3.45 14.27
C LEU A 26 -11.24 -3.91 13.55
N THR A 27 -11.32 -5.21 13.31
CA THR A 27 -12.58 -5.93 13.20
C THR A 27 -13.32 -5.83 14.54
N GLY A 28 -13.89 -4.66 14.79
CA GLY A 28 -14.81 -4.43 15.91
C GLY A 28 -16.16 -5.05 15.59
N CYS A 29 -16.36 -6.31 16.01
CA CYS A 29 -17.67 -6.90 16.16
C CYS A 29 -18.52 -6.00 17.05
N SER A 30 -19.65 -5.50 16.52
CA SER A 30 -20.65 -4.86 17.34
C SER A 30 -21.25 -5.89 18.28
N ASN A 31 -21.24 -5.60 19.58
CA ASN A 31 -22.23 -6.12 20.50
C ASN A 31 -22.36 -5.19 21.71
N GLY A 32 -23.47 -4.45 21.68
CA GLY A 32 -24.29 -3.95 22.79
C GLY A 32 -23.62 -3.40 24.04
N LEU A 33 -23.92 -2.14 24.34
CA LEU A 33 -24.38 -1.76 25.68
C LEU A 33 -25.37 -0.59 25.61
N SER A 34 -26.18 -0.49 26.66
CA SER A 34 -27.49 0.14 26.73
C SER A 34 -27.45 1.59 27.23
N SER A 35 -28.35 2.40 26.64
CA SER A 35 -29.16 3.46 27.27
C SER A 35 -28.48 4.61 28.05
N SER A 36 -28.67 5.85 27.60
CA SER A 36 -29.79 6.72 28.01
C SER A 36 -29.60 8.13 27.41
N LYS A 37 -30.66 8.65 26.79
CA LYS A 37 -30.68 10.00 26.21
C LYS A 37 -30.67 11.02 27.34
N LYS A 38 -29.59 11.79 27.46
CA LYS A 38 -29.56 13.07 28.17
C LYS A 38 -29.32 14.17 27.13
N GLU A 39 -30.16 15.19 27.17
CA GLU A 39 -30.07 16.36 26.29
C GLU A 39 -28.70 17.05 26.46
N SER A 40 -28.09 17.36 25.32
CA SER A 40 -26.76 17.94 25.17
C SER A 40 -26.73 19.38 25.69
N SER A 41 -26.02 19.60 26.81
CA SER A 41 -25.44 20.88 27.14
C SER A 41 -24.15 21.05 26.34
N ASN A 42 -23.88 22.24 25.79
CA ASN A 42 -22.65 22.58 25.07
C ASN A 42 -21.36 22.32 25.91
N VAL A 43 -20.85 21.08 25.93
CA VAL A 43 -19.56 20.68 26.54
C VAL A 43 -18.54 20.41 25.44
N GLY A 44 -18.35 21.39 24.54
CA GLY A 44 -17.55 21.17 23.33
C GLY A 44 -16.39 22.16 23.15
N THR A 45 -16.42 23.35 23.74
CA THR A 45 -15.36 24.34 23.57
C THR A 45 -14.66 24.60 24.89
N MET A 46 -13.35 24.79 24.85
CA MET A 46 -12.52 25.05 26.03
C MET A 46 -11.53 26.17 25.71
N THR A 47 -11.22 27.00 26.69
CA THR A 47 -10.08 27.92 26.57
C THR A 47 -8.76 27.14 26.57
N GLN A 48 -7.68 27.75 26.08
CA GLN A 48 -6.36 27.11 26.08
C GLN A 48 -5.88 26.74 27.49
N GLU A 49 -6.13 27.60 28.50
CA GLU A 49 -5.76 27.31 29.89
C GLU A 49 -6.53 26.09 30.43
N GLU A 50 -7.83 26.01 30.17
CA GLU A 50 -8.64 24.86 30.58
C GLU A 50 -8.18 23.59 29.86
N ALA A 51 -7.96 23.65 28.54
CA ALA A 51 -7.59 22.47 27.75
C ALA A 51 -6.20 21.91 28.13
N SER A 52 -5.21 22.79 28.31
CA SER A 52 -3.83 22.41 28.66
C SER A 52 -3.62 21.98 30.11
N THR A 53 -4.60 22.20 31.00
CA THR A 53 -4.53 21.78 32.41
C THR A 53 -5.49 20.64 32.75
N THR A 54 -6.44 20.34 31.86
CA THR A 54 -7.36 19.21 32.02
C THR A 54 -6.67 17.93 31.57
N LYS A 55 -6.13 17.17 32.53
CA LYS A 55 -5.61 15.82 32.29
C LYS A 55 -6.77 14.88 31.96
N VAL A 56 -6.62 14.08 30.91
CA VAL A 56 -7.68 13.20 30.38
C VAL A 56 -7.25 11.74 30.28
N MET A 57 -5.95 11.48 30.19
CA MET A 57 -5.41 10.13 30.09
C MET A 57 -3.97 10.08 30.60
N VAL A 58 -3.55 8.91 31.08
CA VAL A 58 -2.16 8.57 31.42
C VAL A 58 -1.77 7.33 30.63
N ILE A 59 -0.60 7.36 29.97
CA ILE A 59 -0.01 6.20 29.28
C ILE A 59 1.43 6.07 29.76
N GLY A 60 1.74 5.04 30.55
CA GLY A 60 3.07 4.93 31.18
C GLY A 60 3.40 6.19 31.99
N ASP A 61 4.49 6.87 31.63
CA ASP A 61 4.94 8.11 32.26
C ASP A 61 4.39 9.39 31.58
N TYR A 62 3.52 9.24 30.57
CA TYR A 62 2.97 10.37 29.81
C TYR A 62 1.60 10.79 30.32
N ASP A 63 1.53 12.04 30.79
CA ASP A 63 0.27 12.74 31.05
C ASP A 63 -0.28 13.34 29.75
N ILE A 64 -1.51 12.97 29.40
CA ILE A 64 -2.22 13.48 28.22
C ILE A 64 -3.27 14.48 28.67
N TYR A 65 -3.22 15.66 28.09
CA TYR A 65 -4.13 16.76 28.34
C TYR A 65 -5.12 16.93 27.18
N MET A 66 -6.20 17.67 27.45
CA MET A 66 -7.31 17.78 26.51
C MET A 66 -6.91 18.49 25.20
N ASP A 67 -6.01 19.47 25.25
CA ASP A 67 -5.49 20.14 24.05
C ASP A 67 -4.76 19.17 23.12
N GLU A 68 -3.89 18.32 23.66
CA GLU A 68 -3.20 17.27 22.93
C GLU A 68 -4.18 16.22 22.38
N LEU A 69 -5.10 15.75 23.21
CA LEU A 69 -6.11 14.77 22.81
C LEU A 69 -6.96 15.29 21.64
N LEU A 70 -7.30 16.58 21.62
CA LEU A 70 -8.07 17.19 20.55
C LEU A 70 -7.29 17.31 19.23
N VAL A 71 -5.96 17.46 19.25
CA VAL A 71 -5.13 17.34 18.04
C VAL A 71 -5.30 15.95 17.43
N TYR A 72 -5.19 14.90 18.25
CA TYR A 72 -5.39 13.53 17.80
C TYR A 72 -6.83 13.25 17.35
N ALA A 73 -7.84 13.87 17.96
CA ALA A 73 -9.22 13.75 17.53
C ALA A 73 -9.45 14.34 16.12
N ILE A 74 -8.84 15.49 15.83
CA ILE A 74 -8.85 16.08 14.49
C ILE A 74 -8.18 15.12 13.50
N GLN A 75 -6.99 14.61 13.82
CA GLN A 75 -6.26 13.67 12.98
C GLN A 75 -7.08 12.39 12.71
N ALA A 76 -7.70 11.81 13.74
CA ALA A 76 -8.53 10.61 13.62
C ALA A 76 -9.74 10.83 12.71
N MET A 77 -10.45 11.96 12.86
CA MET A 77 -11.59 12.28 12.00
C MET A 77 -11.19 12.52 10.54
N VAL A 78 -10.11 13.26 10.29
CA VAL A 78 -9.66 13.59 8.92
C VAL A 78 -9.09 12.35 8.21
N THR A 79 -8.21 11.61 8.89
CA THR A 79 -7.53 10.43 8.30
C THR A 79 -8.49 9.28 8.00
N ASN A 80 -9.55 9.12 8.78
CA ASN A 80 -10.58 8.11 8.54
C ASN A 80 -11.70 8.59 7.61
N ASN A 81 -11.48 9.69 6.86
CA ASN A 81 -12.45 10.28 5.94
C ASN A 81 -13.81 10.56 6.61
N GLY A 82 -13.78 11.01 7.86
CA GLY A 82 -14.96 11.31 8.65
C GLY A 82 -15.86 12.32 7.95
N THR A 83 -17.16 12.06 8.01
CA THR A 83 -18.20 13.05 7.65
C THR A 83 -18.89 13.51 8.92
N LEU A 84 -19.43 14.73 8.90
CA LEU A 84 -20.26 15.24 10.00
C LEU A 84 -21.37 14.25 10.41
N ALA A 85 -22.02 13.63 9.43
CA ALA A 85 -23.07 12.65 9.67
C ALA A 85 -22.52 11.39 10.37
N SER A 86 -21.37 10.88 9.93
CA SER A 86 -20.76 9.69 10.53
C SER A 86 -20.27 9.92 11.96
N VAL A 87 -19.71 11.09 12.27
CA VAL A 87 -19.24 11.44 13.62
C VAL A 87 -20.42 11.57 14.57
N LYS A 88 -21.50 12.23 14.14
CA LYS A 88 -22.74 12.33 14.93
C LYS A 88 -23.41 10.97 15.16
N ALA A 89 -23.35 10.08 14.17
CA ALA A 89 -23.95 8.75 14.26
C ALA A 89 -23.15 7.80 15.16
N ASN A 90 -21.81 7.90 15.16
CA ASN A 90 -20.92 6.96 15.84
C ASN A 90 -19.81 7.69 16.63
N PRO A 91 -20.15 8.56 17.61
CA PRO A 91 -19.15 9.35 18.33
C PRO A 91 -18.14 8.47 19.07
N ASP A 92 -18.59 7.36 19.68
CA ASP A 92 -17.71 6.45 20.43
C ASP A 92 -16.65 5.81 19.54
N THR A 93 -16.95 5.51 18.28
CA THR A 93 -15.96 4.97 17.33
C THR A 93 -14.81 5.96 17.10
N TYR A 94 -15.11 7.25 16.91
CA TYR A 94 -14.07 8.27 16.73
C TYR A 94 -13.31 8.54 18.03
N LYS A 95 -13.98 8.41 19.19
CA LYS A 95 -13.31 8.48 20.48
C LYS A 95 -12.29 7.36 20.65
N GLU A 96 -12.69 6.12 20.40
CA GLU A 96 -11.79 4.96 20.46
C GLU A 96 -10.64 5.06 19.45
N GLN A 97 -10.90 5.52 18.22
CA GLN A 97 -9.85 5.77 17.23
C GLN A 97 -8.84 6.81 17.73
N THR A 98 -9.31 7.88 18.37
CA THR A 98 -8.46 8.92 18.97
C THR A 98 -7.57 8.31 20.06
N LEU A 99 -8.17 7.56 21.00
CA LEU A 99 -7.43 6.93 22.10
C LEU A 99 -6.42 5.91 21.60
N SER A 100 -6.78 5.11 20.60
CA SER A 100 -5.90 4.13 19.97
C SER A 100 -4.68 4.81 19.33
N LEU A 101 -4.91 5.93 18.63
CA LEU A 101 -3.85 6.71 18.00
C LEU A 101 -2.87 7.31 19.02
N ILE A 102 -3.40 7.87 20.12
CA ILE A 102 -2.58 8.41 21.22
C ILE A 102 -1.73 7.29 21.83
N ARG A 103 -2.34 6.17 22.22
CA ARG A 103 -1.64 5.01 22.81
C ARG A 103 -0.52 4.52 21.92
N THR A 104 -0.83 4.28 20.65
CA THR A 104 0.15 3.80 19.67
C THR A 104 1.32 4.77 19.56
N THR A 105 1.04 6.06 19.38
CA THR A 105 2.08 7.08 19.23
C THR A 105 2.94 7.19 20.49
N LYS A 106 2.35 7.23 21.68
CA LYS A 106 3.09 7.39 22.95
C LYS A 106 3.94 6.18 23.28
N ILE A 107 3.42 4.97 23.10
CA ILE A 107 4.17 3.75 23.39
C ILE A 107 5.35 3.63 22.42
N LEU A 108 5.13 3.85 21.12
CA LEU A 108 6.22 3.81 20.15
C LEU A 108 7.21 4.95 20.35
N TYR A 109 6.74 6.15 20.71
CA TYR A 109 7.61 7.27 21.04
C TYR A 109 8.50 6.95 22.23
N ASP A 110 7.96 6.33 23.29
CA ASP A 110 8.74 5.86 24.44
C ASP A 110 9.84 4.89 24.03
N VAL A 111 9.52 3.94 23.15
CA VAL A 111 10.51 3.03 22.56
C VAL A 111 11.61 3.81 21.83
N THR A 112 11.28 4.86 21.07
CA THR A 112 12.31 5.68 20.40
C THR A 112 13.26 6.36 21.40
N GLN A 113 12.77 6.80 22.56
CA GLN A 113 13.59 7.43 23.59
C GLN A 113 14.60 6.46 24.21
N HIS A 114 14.30 5.16 24.17
CA HIS A 114 15.18 4.09 24.65
C HIS A 114 16.09 3.49 23.57
N ASN A 115 16.00 3.96 22.31
CA ASN A 115 16.75 3.44 21.17
C ASN A 115 17.61 4.49 20.45
N ASP A 116 17.99 5.58 21.14
CA ASP A 116 18.91 6.62 20.67
C ASP A 116 18.53 7.24 19.30
N VAL A 117 17.22 7.34 19.02
CA VAL A 117 16.71 7.92 17.77
C VAL A 117 16.94 9.43 17.80
N THR A 118 17.53 9.98 16.74
CA THR A 118 17.74 11.43 16.59
C THR A 118 17.16 11.93 15.28
N LEU A 119 16.48 13.08 15.30
CA LEU A 119 16.04 13.75 14.07
C LEU A 119 17.16 14.63 13.53
N ASP A 120 17.42 14.54 12.22
CA ASP A 120 18.33 15.44 11.52
C ASP A 120 17.61 16.66 10.93
N ASP A 121 18.36 17.57 10.30
CA ASP A 121 17.81 18.80 9.71
C ASP A 121 16.77 18.52 8.62
N SER A 122 16.93 17.44 7.86
CA SER A 122 16.00 17.05 6.79
C SER A 122 14.71 16.47 7.36
N ASP A 123 14.81 15.68 8.43
CA ASP A 123 13.65 15.20 9.18
C ASP A 123 12.84 16.41 9.69
N MET A 124 13.52 17.35 10.37
CA MET A 124 12.89 18.54 10.94
C MET A 124 12.29 19.47 9.88
N GLU A 125 12.92 19.63 8.72
CA GLU A 125 12.35 20.39 7.60
C GLU A 125 11.04 19.75 7.11
N THR A 126 11.02 18.42 6.96
CA THR A 126 9.83 17.67 6.54
C THR A 126 8.72 17.78 7.58
N THR A 127 9.06 17.67 8.87
CA THR A 127 8.12 17.82 9.99
C THR A 127 7.53 19.21 10.04
N ASN A 128 8.35 20.26 9.91
CA ASN A 128 7.87 21.64 9.90
C ASN A 128 6.95 21.91 8.72
N ASN A 129 7.29 21.45 7.52
CA ASN A 129 6.39 21.54 6.36
C ASN A 129 5.05 20.83 6.59
N THR A 130 5.08 19.66 7.23
CA THR A 130 3.87 18.91 7.57
C THR A 130 3.01 19.66 8.59
N ILE A 131 3.63 20.23 9.63
CA ILE A 131 2.95 21.05 10.63
C ILE A 131 2.35 22.30 10.00
N ASP A 132 3.11 23.03 9.18
CA ASP A 132 2.65 24.26 8.55
C ASP A 132 1.48 23.98 7.59
N ASN A 133 1.52 22.85 6.86
CA ASN A 133 0.39 22.38 6.05
C ASN A 133 -0.83 22.02 6.90
N PHE A 134 -0.64 21.35 8.04
CA PHE A 134 -1.73 21.03 8.96
C PHE A 134 -2.36 22.32 9.50
N LEU A 135 -1.56 23.23 10.06
CA LEU A 135 -2.02 24.51 10.60
C LEU A 135 -2.72 25.37 9.53
N GLY A 136 -2.13 25.47 8.34
CA GLY A 136 -2.70 26.22 7.21
C GLY A 136 -3.99 25.61 6.64
N SER A 137 -4.24 24.32 6.89
CA SER A 137 -5.49 23.66 6.51
C SER A 137 -6.60 23.83 7.55
N MET A 138 -6.28 24.24 8.78
CA MET A 138 -7.27 24.41 9.84
C MET A 138 -8.16 25.63 9.54
N PRO A 139 -9.49 25.54 9.81
CA PRO A 139 -10.38 26.68 9.68
C PRO A 139 -9.99 27.81 10.65
N ASP A 140 -10.13 29.06 10.20
CA ASP A 140 -9.79 30.24 10.99
C ASP A 140 -10.41 30.20 12.40
N GLY A 141 -9.57 30.39 13.42
CA GLY A 141 -9.99 30.41 14.83
C GLY A 141 -10.44 29.05 15.40
N LEU A 142 -10.36 27.96 14.63
CA LEU A 142 -10.75 26.62 15.12
C LEU A 142 -9.86 26.18 16.29
N LEU A 143 -8.53 26.24 16.12
CA LEU A 143 -7.61 25.80 17.18
C LEU A 143 -7.81 26.60 18.47
N GLU A 144 -7.92 27.93 18.37
CA GLU A 144 -8.20 28.82 19.50
C GLU A 144 -9.52 28.48 20.21
N LYS A 145 -10.60 28.24 19.44
CA LYS A 145 -11.93 27.89 19.96
C LYS A 145 -11.93 26.60 20.78
N TYR A 146 -11.02 25.67 20.49
CA TYR A 146 -10.87 24.39 21.17
C TYR A 146 -9.67 24.36 22.12
N GLY A 147 -9.02 25.50 22.36
CA GLY A 147 -7.91 25.62 23.31
C GLY A 147 -6.62 24.92 22.86
N ILE A 148 -6.48 24.65 21.55
CA ILE A 148 -5.32 23.97 20.98
C ILE A 148 -4.27 25.02 20.61
N SER A 149 -3.09 24.93 21.21
CA SER A 149 -1.96 25.80 20.89
C SER A 149 -1.15 25.28 19.69
N GLU A 150 -0.40 26.17 19.03
CA GLU A 150 0.56 25.73 18.02
C GLU A 150 1.66 24.83 18.62
N ASP A 151 2.09 25.11 19.84
CA ASP A 151 3.12 24.34 20.53
C ASP A 151 2.70 22.88 20.76
N VAL A 152 1.44 22.62 21.13
CA VAL A 152 0.96 21.23 21.30
C VAL A 152 0.85 20.51 19.96
N VAL A 153 0.48 21.21 18.88
CA VAL A 153 0.51 20.65 17.51
C VAL A 153 1.95 20.29 17.14
N ARG A 154 2.91 21.20 17.34
CA ARG A 154 4.33 20.95 17.06
C ARG A 154 4.87 19.76 17.86
N LYS A 155 4.52 19.65 19.13
CA LYS A 155 4.87 18.51 19.99
C LYS A 155 4.37 17.19 19.40
N VAL A 156 3.06 17.08 19.14
CA VAL A 156 2.45 15.84 18.62
C VAL A 156 3.09 15.38 17.31
N PHE A 157 3.25 16.29 16.35
CA PHE A 157 3.84 15.95 15.05
C PHE A 157 5.34 15.60 15.17
N THR A 158 6.06 16.21 16.11
CA THR A 158 7.47 15.87 16.38
C THR A 158 7.60 14.46 16.94
N GLU A 159 6.76 14.09 17.93
CA GLU A 159 6.73 12.72 18.47
C GLU A 159 6.42 11.69 17.36
N GLN A 160 5.43 11.97 16.50
CA GLN A 160 5.10 11.13 15.34
C GLN A 160 6.27 11.02 14.35
N THR A 161 7.09 12.07 14.22
CA THR A 161 8.30 12.04 13.37
C THR A 161 9.35 11.09 13.94
N TYR A 162 9.60 11.13 15.26
CA TYR A 162 10.51 10.18 15.91
C TYR A 162 10.08 8.74 15.67
N VAL A 163 8.80 8.44 15.87
CA VAL A 163 8.22 7.12 15.60
C VAL A 163 8.45 6.72 14.15
N SER A 164 8.04 7.57 13.20
CA SER A 164 8.17 7.28 11.77
C SER A 164 9.62 7.03 11.34
N LYS A 165 10.56 7.83 11.84
CA LYS A 165 11.98 7.65 11.56
C LYS A 165 12.47 6.31 12.09
N PHE A 166 12.17 6.00 13.34
CA PHE A 166 12.57 4.75 13.98
C PHE A 166 12.06 3.53 13.20
N GLU A 167 10.78 3.51 12.84
CA GLU A 167 10.20 2.42 12.07
C GLU A 167 10.86 2.27 10.69
N ASN A 168 11.08 3.37 9.99
CA ASN A 168 11.72 3.38 8.68
C ASN A 168 13.16 2.88 8.75
N ASP A 169 13.94 3.31 9.74
CA ASP A 169 15.33 2.88 9.93
C ASP A 169 15.39 1.37 10.21
N ILE A 170 14.53 0.86 11.08
CA ILE A 170 14.42 -0.58 11.35
C ILE A 170 14.01 -1.37 10.10
N LYS A 171 12.96 -0.94 9.38
CA LYS A 171 12.52 -1.59 8.13
C LYS A 171 13.61 -1.59 7.07
N ASN A 172 14.33 -0.47 6.92
CA ASN A 172 15.43 -0.34 5.96
C ASN A 172 16.58 -1.29 6.30
N ASP A 173 16.98 -1.38 7.56
CA ASP A 173 18.09 -2.24 7.97
C ASP A 173 17.71 -3.73 7.90
N MET A 174 16.48 -4.08 8.28
CA MET A 174 15.92 -5.41 8.07
C MET A 174 15.87 -5.75 6.57
N GLY A 175 15.38 -4.82 5.74
CA GLY A 175 15.24 -4.97 4.30
C GLY A 175 16.59 -5.23 3.62
N LYS A 176 17.61 -4.41 3.92
CA LYS A 176 18.97 -4.63 3.40
C LYS A 176 19.50 -6.02 3.72
N LYS A 177 19.32 -6.46 4.96
CA LYS A 177 19.79 -7.78 5.42
C LYS A 177 19.05 -8.91 4.71
N VAL A 178 17.72 -8.89 4.74
CA VAL A 178 16.88 -9.93 4.13
C VAL A 178 17.09 -9.98 2.63
N GLN A 179 17.17 -8.83 1.95
CA GLN A 179 17.47 -8.76 0.53
C GLN A 179 18.83 -9.40 0.23
N SER A 180 19.88 -9.04 0.95
CA SER A 180 21.21 -9.64 0.75
C SER A 180 21.20 -11.15 0.95
N ASP A 181 20.47 -11.66 1.94
CA ASP A 181 20.32 -13.10 2.17
C ASP A 181 19.57 -13.81 1.02
N ILE A 182 18.60 -13.14 0.40
CA ILE A 182 17.85 -13.66 -0.75
C ILE A 182 18.72 -13.64 -2.00
N GLU A 183 19.41 -12.53 -2.29
CA GLU A 183 20.32 -12.40 -3.42
C GLU A 183 21.37 -13.53 -3.41
N GLU A 184 21.97 -13.81 -2.24
CA GLU A 184 22.93 -14.90 -2.09
C GLU A 184 22.31 -16.30 -2.33
N LYS A 185 21.05 -16.51 -1.93
CA LYS A 185 20.33 -17.79 -2.15
C LYS A 185 19.98 -18.02 -3.61
N VAL A 186 19.73 -16.97 -4.38
CA VAL A 186 19.28 -17.06 -5.78
C VAL A 186 20.36 -16.64 -6.78
N LYS A 187 21.58 -16.38 -6.34
CA LYS A 187 22.70 -15.94 -7.20
C LYS A 187 23.00 -16.87 -8.36
N ASP A 188 22.73 -18.17 -8.18
CA ASP A 188 22.97 -19.21 -9.18
C ASP A 188 21.72 -19.50 -10.02
N TYR A 189 20.64 -18.73 -9.86
CA TYR A 189 19.45 -18.86 -10.68
C TYR A 189 19.66 -18.12 -12.01
N ASN A 190 19.25 -18.75 -13.10
CA ASN A 190 19.29 -18.14 -14.42
C ASN A 190 18.06 -17.24 -14.59
N PHE A 191 18.17 -15.98 -14.19
CA PHE A 191 17.14 -14.97 -14.44
C PHE A 191 17.16 -14.56 -15.90
N THR A 192 16.05 -14.77 -16.60
CA THR A 192 15.95 -14.59 -18.04
C THR A 192 14.90 -13.55 -18.44
N ILE A 193 15.19 -12.89 -19.55
CA ILE A 193 14.26 -12.05 -20.30
C ILE A 193 14.21 -12.61 -21.72
N PHE A 194 13.02 -12.90 -22.23
CA PHE A 194 12.87 -13.43 -23.57
C PHE A 194 11.58 -13.00 -24.25
N ASP A 195 11.63 -12.96 -25.57
CA ASP A 195 10.48 -12.84 -26.44
C ASP A 195 9.83 -14.22 -26.60
N TYR A 196 8.50 -14.28 -26.50
CA TYR A 196 7.69 -15.47 -26.72
C TYR A 196 6.63 -15.15 -27.77
N ILE A 197 6.71 -15.79 -28.93
CA ILE A 197 5.77 -15.59 -30.03
C ILE A 197 5.01 -16.90 -30.25
N LEU A 198 3.69 -16.86 -30.10
CA LEU A 198 2.81 -18.01 -30.28
C LEU A 198 2.01 -17.91 -31.57
N PHE A 199 2.03 -18.98 -32.35
CA PHE A 199 1.16 -19.22 -33.49
C PHE A 199 0.01 -20.12 -33.04
N PRO A 200 -1.20 -19.57 -32.79
CA PRO A 200 -2.28 -20.33 -32.18
C PRO A 200 -2.78 -21.44 -33.10
N THR A 201 -3.06 -22.61 -32.51
CA THR A 201 -3.69 -23.77 -33.18
C THR A 201 -5.09 -24.03 -32.65
N VAL A 202 -5.61 -23.10 -31.85
CA VAL A 202 -6.95 -23.12 -31.30
C VAL A 202 -7.76 -21.96 -31.87
N GLU A 203 -9.06 -22.17 -32.04
CA GLU A 203 -9.99 -21.10 -32.35
C GLU A 203 -9.99 -20.08 -31.20
N THR A 204 -10.16 -18.81 -31.51
CA THR A 204 -10.29 -17.74 -30.51
C THR A 204 -11.64 -17.03 -30.63
N THR A 205 -12.12 -16.50 -29.52
CA THR A 205 -13.28 -15.61 -29.49
C THR A 205 -12.93 -14.22 -30.03
N GLU A 206 -13.93 -13.35 -30.18
CA GLU A 206 -13.72 -11.94 -30.56
C GLU A 206 -12.80 -11.16 -29.59
N ASP A 207 -12.63 -11.66 -28.35
CA ASP A 207 -11.75 -11.10 -27.32
C ASP A 207 -10.36 -11.76 -27.25
N ASP A 208 -9.95 -12.51 -28.28
CA ASP A 208 -8.68 -13.27 -28.33
C ASP A 208 -8.51 -14.31 -27.20
N VAL A 209 -9.62 -14.84 -26.68
CA VAL A 209 -9.61 -15.92 -25.67
C VAL A 209 -9.71 -17.28 -26.38
N PRO A 210 -8.90 -18.30 -26.03
CA PRO A 210 -9.03 -19.65 -26.58
C PRO A 210 -10.44 -20.21 -26.40
N ALA A 211 -11.06 -20.60 -27.50
CA ALA A 211 -12.40 -21.17 -27.50
C ALA A 211 -12.36 -22.62 -26.99
N THR A 212 -13.36 -23.00 -26.19
CA THR A 212 -13.49 -24.36 -25.64
C THR A 212 -14.79 -25.03 -26.10
N ASN A 213 -14.76 -26.36 -26.15
CA ASN A 213 -15.92 -27.22 -26.26
C ASN A 213 -16.71 -27.21 -24.95
N THR A 214 -17.89 -27.84 -24.95
CA THR A 214 -18.75 -27.96 -23.77
C THR A 214 -18.13 -28.73 -22.61
N ASP A 215 -17.14 -29.59 -22.91
CA ASP A 215 -16.39 -30.38 -21.93
C ASP A 215 -15.15 -29.66 -21.38
N GLY A 216 -14.90 -28.42 -21.82
CA GLY A 216 -13.72 -27.63 -21.41
C GLY A 216 -12.47 -27.86 -22.24
N SER A 217 -12.45 -28.81 -23.18
CA SER A 217 -11.32 -29.00 -24.11
C SER A 217 -11.21 -27.84 -25.12
N TYR A 218 -10.01 -27.52 -25.59
CA TYR A 218 -9.84 -26.48 -26.61
C TYR A 218 -10.44 -26.89 -27.96
N LYS A 219 -11.05 -25.92 -28.65
CA LYS A 219 -11.46 -26.05 -30.04
C LYS A 219 -10.25 -25.79 -30.93
N TYR A 220 -9.73 -26.85 -31.54
CA TYR A 220 -8.59 -26.74 -32.44
C TYR A 220 -9.01 -26.31 -33.85
N VAL A 221 -8.15 -25.54 -34.50
CA VAL A 221 -8.26 -25.24 -35.93
C VAL A 221 -8.05 -26.50 -36.78
N SER A 222 -8.35 -26.42 -38.08
CA SER A 222 -8.12 -27.54 -39.02
C SER A 222 -6.65 -27.94 -39.10
N ASP A 223 -6.38 -29.18 -39.53
CA ASP A 223 -5.02 -29.68 -39.69
C ASP A 223 -4.20 -28.84 -40.69
N ASP A 224 -4.79 -28.41 -41.80
CA ASP A 224 -4.16 -27.48 -42.76
C ASP A 224 -3.76 -26.15 -42.09
N ALA A 225 -4.59 -25.63 -41.18
CA ALA A 225 -4.28 -24.40 -40.45
C ALA A 225 -3.18 -24.61 -39.40
N LYS A 226 -3.13 -25.79 -38.78
CA LYS A 226 -2.03 -26.17 -37.88
C LYS A 226 -0.71 -26.31 -38.62
N GLU A 227 -0.72 -26.97 -39.78
CA GLU A 227 0.45 -27.08 -40.64
C GLU A 227 0.93 -25.69 -41.05
N LYS A 228 -0.01 -24.80 -41.42
CA LYS A 228 0.35 -23.42 -41.76
C LYS A 228 0.93 -22.64 -40.59
N ALA A 229 0.40 -22.82 -39.39
CA ALA A 229 0.93 -22.21 -38.17
C ALA A 229 2.37 -22.67 -37.90
N LYS A 230 2.66 -23.96 -38.10
CA LYS A 230 4.01 -24.53 -37.97
C LYS A 230 4.98 -23.96 -39.00
N GLU A 231 4.60 -23.94 -40.29
CA GLU A 231 5.42 -23.34 -41.35
C GLU A 231 5.75 -21.87 -41.05
N ASN A 232 4.76 -21.12 -40.57
CA ASN A 232 4.96 -19.71 -40.23
C ASN A 232 5.89 -19.55 -39.02
N ALA A 233 5.78 -20.41 -38.00
CA ALA A 233 6.69 -20.43 -36.86
C ALA A 233 8.13 -20.76 -37.28
N GLU A 234 8.31 -21.75 -38.15
CA GLU A 234 9.62 -22.13 -38.71
C GLU A 234 10.23 -20.99 -39.54
N ALA A 235 9.43 -20.31 -40.37
CA ALA A 235 9.89 -19.17 -41.16
C ALA A 235 10.26 -17.98 -40.27
N LEU A 236 9.44 -17.67 -39.25
CA LEU A 236 9.73 -16.62 -38.29
C LEU A 236 11.01 -16.91 -37.49
N LEU A 237 11.26 -18.17 -37.12
CA LEU A 237 12.48 -18.58 -36.44
C LEU A 237 13.73 -18.28 -37.27
N GLU A 238 13.71 -18.55 -38.57
CA GLU A 238 14.85 -18.24 -39.45
C GLU A 238 15.08 -16.73 -39.58
N GLU A 239 14.02 -15.92 -39.59
CA GLU A 239 14.14 -14.45 -39.59
C GLU A 239 14.64 -13.90 -38.25
N LEU A 240 14.24 -14.48 -37.12
CA LEU A 240 14.80 -14.14 -35.80
C LEU A 240 16.29 -14.47 -35.73
N LYS A 241 16.71 -15.67 -36.17
CA LYS A 241 18.13 -16.06 -36.22
C LYS A 241 18.96 -15.14 -37.12
N ALA A 242 18.34 -14.53 -38.13
CA ALA A 242 18.98 -13.52 -38.98
C ALA A 242 19.06 -12.12 -38.33
N GLY A 243 18.63 -11.97 -37.08
CA GLY A 243 18.65 -10.71 -36.32
C GLY A 243 17.40 -9.85 -36.52
N GLY A 244 16.29 -10.43 -36.98
CA GLY A 244 15.00 -9.74 -37.08
C GLY A 244 14.43 -9.37 -35.70
N ASP A 245 13.75 -8.24 -35.62
CA ASP A 245 13.07 -7.79 -34.40
C ASP A 245 11.79 -8.61 -34.14
N ALA A 246 11.68 -9.17 -32.93
CA ALA A 246 10.59 -10.09 -32.56
C ALA A 246 9.19 -9.46 -32.69
N ALA A 247 9.01 -8.21 -32.25
CA ALA A 247 7.71 -7.53 -32.32
C ALA A 247 7.30 -7.23 -33.78
N SER A 248 8.26 -6.79 -34.60
CA SER A 248 8.03 -6.53 -36.02
C SER A 248 7.72 -7.81 -36.79
N LEU A 249 8.41 -8.91 -36.46
CA LEU A 249 8.12 -10.22 -37.05
C LEU A 249 6.76 -10.75 -36.61
N ALA A 250 6.39 -10.63 -35.33
CA ALA A 250 5.06 -10.99 -34.87
C ALA A 250 3.96 -10.23 -35.65
N GLN A 251 4.18 -8.94 -35.95
CA GLN A 251 3.28 -8.16 -36.80
C GLN A 251 3.25 -8.65 -38.24
N LYS A 252 4.41 -8.90 -38.86
CA LYS A 252 4.51 -9.43 -40.23
C LYS A 252 3.73 -10.72 -40.41
N TYR A 253 3.78 -11.59 -39.40
CA TYR A 253 3.13 -12.90 -39.41
C TYR A 253 1.70 -12.87 -38.85
N GLY A 254 1.17 -11.71 -38.48
CA GLY A 254 -0.21 -11.56 -38.01
C GLY A 254 -0.49 -12.10 -36.61
N VAL A 255 0.54 -12.23 -35.78
CA VAL A 255 0.47 -12.79 -34.42
C VAL A 255 0.85 -11.78 -33.33
N SER A 256 0.72 -10.47 -33.58
CA SER A 256 1.04 -9.41 -32.61
C SER A 256 0.33 -9.56 -31.26
N ASN A 257 -0.92 -10.05 -31.25
CA ASN A 257 -1.70 -10.26 -30.02
C ASN A 257 -1.16 -11.45 -29.19
N TYR A 258 -0.29 -12.27 -29.77
CA TYR A 258 0.29 -13.48 -29.20
C TYR A 258 1.81 -13.37 -29.03
N TYR A 259 2.35 -12.14 -29.13
CA TYR A 259 3.71 -11.81 -28.76
C TYR A 259 3.76 -11.28 -27.32
N PHE A 260 4.70 -11.81 -26.55
CA PHE A 260 4.93 -11.37 -25.18
C PHE A 260 6.42 -11.29 -24.88
N GLU A 261 6.82 -10.25 -24.18
CA GLU A 261 8.05 -10.30 -23.40
C GLU A 261 7.76 -11.01 -22.07
N ARG A 262 8.62 -11.97 -21.71
CA ARG A 262 8.54 -12.77 -20.49
C ARG A 262 9.79 -12.55 -19.68
N THR A 263 9.61 -12.51 -18.36
CA THR A 263 10.67 -12.39 -17.37
C THR A 263 10.45 -13.43 -16.27
N GLY A 264 11.54 -13.96 -15.72
CA GLY A 264 11.51 -14.91 -14.62
C GLY A 264 12.86 -15.60 -14.46
N TYR A 265 12.90 -16.71 -13.75
CA TYR A 265 14.09 -17.58 -13.69
C TYR A 265 13.78 -18.96 -14.25
N VAL A 266 14.79 -19.67 -14.75
CA VAL A 266 14.64 -21.06 -15.21
C VAL A 266 14.14 -21.93 -14.05
N GLY A 267 12.96 -22.55 -14.23
CA GLY A 267 12.23 -23.27 -13.18
C GLY A 267 10.92 -22.57 -12.77
N SER A 268 10.73 -21.31 -13.15
CA SER A 268 9.50 -20.54 -12.88
C SER A 268 8.45 -20.60 -14.00
N PHE A 269 8.79 -21.17 -15.16
CA PHE A 269 7.89 -21.28 -16.33
C PHE A 269 7.26 -22.68 -16.44
N THR A 270 6.51 -22.95 -17.51
CA THR A 270 6.07 -24.31 -17.86
C THR A 270 7.27 -25.21 -18.17
N ASP A 271 7.12 -26.52 -18.03
CA ASP A 271 8.22 -27.48 -18.27
C ASP A 271 8.82 -27.36 -19.68
N SER A 272 7.98 -27.16 -20.69
CA SER A 272 8.40 -26.96 -22.08
C SER A 272 9.25 -25.70 -22.25
N VAL A 273 8.80 -24.58 -21.69
CA VAL A 273 9.52 -23.30 -21.73
C VAL A 273 10.81 -23.39 -20.92
N ASN A 274 10.79 -23.93 -19.70
CA ASN A 274 11.99 -24.11 -18.89
C ASN A 274 13.07 -24.91 -19.63
N LYS A 275 12.68 -26.04 -20.24
CA LYS A 275 13.59 -26.87 -21.03
C LYS A 275 14.15 -26.14 -22.25
N ALA A 276 13.34 -25.29 -22.88
CA ALA A 276 13.78 -24.48 -24.01
C ALA A 276 14.77 -23.40 -23.59
N VAL A 277 14.54 -22.71 -22.47
CA VAL A 277 15.34 -21.55 -22.06
C VAL A 277 16.58 -21.89 -21.24
N GLU A 278 16.63 -23.06 -20.58
CA GLU A 278 17.73 -23.45 -19.68
C GLU A 278 19.13 -23.33 -20.30
N ASN A 279 19.23 -23.59 -21.61
CA ASN A 279 20.50 -23.61 -22.33
C ASN A 279 20.67 -22.47 -23.36
N LEU A 280 19.68 -21.59 -23.51
CA LEU A 280 19.76 -20.48 -24.47
C LEU A 280 20.63 -19.35 -23.93
N LYS A 281 21.47 -18.80 -24.80
CA LYS A 281 22.24 -17.58 -24.56
C LYS A 281 21.55 -16.35 -25.14
N ALA A 282 21.88 -15.17 -24.62
CA ALA A 282 21.39 -13.92 -25.19
C ALA A 282 21.60 -13.85 -26.72
N GLY A 283 20.54 -13.51 -27.45
CA GLY A 283 20.46 -13.49 -28.91
C GLY A 283 20.12 -14.83 -29.56
N GLU A 284 20.11 -15.95 -28.82
CA GLU A 284 19.75 -17.25 -29.37
C GLU A 284 18.23 -17.46 -29.40
N CYS A 285 17.79 -18.35 -30.30
CA CYS A 285 16.40 -18.74 -30.42
C CYS A 285 16.21 -20.21 -30.03
N SER A 286 15.05 -20.54 -29.46
CA SER A 286 14.63 -21.93 -29.34
C SER A 286 14.35 -22.54 -30.72
N GLY A 287 14.21 -23.87 -30.77
CA GLY A 287 13.43 -24.47 -31.86
C GLY A 287 11.95 -24.06 -31.77
N VAL A 288 11.15 -24.49 -32.75
CA VAL A 288 9.69 -24.38 -32.64
C VAL A 288 9.21 -25.34 -31.55
N LEU A 289 8.58 -24.79 -30.52
CA LEU A 289 8.00 -25.52 -29.40
C LEU A 289 6.57 -25.89 -29.74
N GLU A 290 6.19 -27.14 -29.49
CA GLU A 290 4.79 -27.60 -29.61
C GLU A 290 4.12 -27.45 -28.24
N GLU A 291 3.28 -26.43 -28.09
CA GLU A 291 2.53 -26.11 -26.88
C GLU A 291 1.05 -26.46 -27.04
N GLU A 292 0.31 -26.54 -25.93
CA GLU A 292 -1.11 -26.88 -25.94
C GLU A 292 -1.96 -25.92 -26.79
N LEU A 293 -1.58 -24.63 -26.82
CA LEU A 293 -2.30 -23.59 -27.55
C LEU A 293 -1.75 -23.31 -28.96
N GLY A 294 -0.62 -23.91 -29.34
CA GLY A 294 0.00 -23.64 -30.63
C GLY A 294 1.50 -23.84 -30.69
N TYR A 295 2.10 -23.30 -31.74
CA TYR A 295 3.55 -23.39 -31.96
C TYR A 295 4.23 -22.12 -31.46
N ALA A 296 5.18 -22.25 -30.56
CA ALA A 296 5.89 -21.11 -29.98
C ALA A 296 7.35 -21.04 -30.43
N VAL A 297 7.85 -19.82 -30.58
CA VAL A 297 9.28 -19.55 -30.76
C VAL A 297 9.72 -18.59 -29.67
N ILE A 298 10.83 -18.92 -29.03
CA ILE A 298 11.47 -18.08 -28.01
C ILE A 298 12.71 -17.44 -28.60
N HIS A 299 12.92 -16.16 -28.35
CA HIS A 299 14.17 -15.45 -28.60
C HIS A 299 14.69 -14.85 -27.30
N MET A 300 15.88 -15.27 -26.88
CA MET A 300 16.47 -14.91 -25.61
C MET A 300 17.05 -13.49 -25.68
N LYS A 301 16.59 -12.58 -24.83
CA LYS A 301 17.15 -11.22 -24.71
C LYS A 301 18.27 -11.16 -23.69
N SER A 302 18.10 -11.83 -22.54
CA SER A 302 19.09 -11.90 -21.46
C SER A 302 18.96 -13.26 -20.78
N ASP A 303 20.05 -14.02 -20.67
CA ASP A 303 20.08 -15.32 -19.99
C ASP A 303 20.51 -15.25 -18.52
N HIS A 304 21.01 -14.09 -18.07
CA HIS A 304 21.47 -13.82 -16.69
C HIS A 304 21.26 -12.33 -16.34
N ASP A 305 20.02 -11.95 -16.05
CA ASP A 305 19.66 -10.55 -15.78
C ASP A 305 19.82 -10.19 -14.28
N GLU A 306 20.87 -9.43 -13.96
CA GLU A 306 21.16 -8.99 -12.59
C GLU A 306 20.11 -8.02 -12.02
N GLU A 307 19.48 -7.19 -12.86
CA GLU A 307 18.45 -6.25 -12.40
C GLU A 307 17.18 -7.00 -12.03
N LEU A 308 16.80 -7.99 -12.82
CA LEU A 308 15.67 -8.87 -12.53
C LEU A 308 15.89 -9.68 -11.25
N LEU A 309 17.10 -10.17 -11.01
CA LEU A 309 17.47 -10.83 -9.76
C LEU A 309 17.27 -9.88 -8.57
N LYS A 310 17.82 -8.66 -8.64
CA LYS A 310 17.70 -7.67 -7.56
C LYS A 310 16.25 -7.29 -7.31
N ASN A 311 15.46 -7.12 -8.36
CA ASN A 311 14.02 -6.82 -8.25
C ASN A 311 13.25 -7.99 -7.62
N TYR A 312 13.58 -9.23 -7.97
CA TYR A 312 13.02 -10.41 -7.33
C TYR A 312 13.38 -10.46 -5.85
N ALA A 313 14.66 -10.27 -5.50
CA ALA A 313 15.13 -10.31 -4.13
C ALA A 313 14.48 -9.21 -3.28
N TYR A 314 14.36 -7.99 -3.82
CA TYR A 314 13.65 -6.88 -3.18
C TYR A 314 12.18 -7.22 -2.92
N ALA A 315 11.47 -7.75 -3.91
CA ALA A 315 10.05 -8.09 -3.75
C ALA A 315 9.83 -9.16 -2.67
N VAL A 316 10.66 -10.22 -2.65
CA VAL A 316 10.59 -11.27 -1.63
C VAL A 316 11.02 -10.75 -0.25
N ALA A 317 11.98 -9.81 -0.21
CA ALA A 317 12.42 -9.18 1.03
C ALA A 317 11.31 -8.33 1.65
N SER A 318 10.59 -7.55 0.85
CA SER A 318 9.50 -6.68 1.33
C SER A 318 8.47 -7.45 2.14
N ASP A 319 7.92 -8.54 1.58
CA ASP A 319 6.91 -9.37 2.26
C ASP A 319 7.45 -9.96 3.59
N THR A 320 8.75 -10.31 3.60
CA THR A 320 9.41 -10.86 4.78
C THR A 320 9.64 -9.79 5.85
N VAL A 321 10.04 -8.59 5.46
CA VAL A 321 10.24 -7.44 6.35
C VAL A 321 8.94 -7.07 7.01
N ASP A 322 7.85 -6.96 6.26
CA ASP A 322 6.54 -6.60 6.81
C ASP A 322 6.10 -7.57 7.90
N SER A 323 6.20 -8.88 7.66
CA SER A 323 5.83 -9.90 8.65
C SER A 323 6.75 -9.91 9.90
N GLN A 324 8.03 -9.62 9.74
CA GLN A 324 8.95 -9.53 10.87
C GLN A 324 8.74 -8.24 11.67
N PHE A 325 8.50 -7.13 10.98
CA PHE A 325 8.26 -5.83 11.58
C PHE A 325 6.97 -5.83 12.40
N GLU A 326 5.87 -6.38 11.87
CA GLU A 326 4.59 -6.49 12.60
C GLU A 326 4.74 -7.20 13.96
N LYS A 327 5.62 -8.21 14.04
CA LYS A 327 5.92 -8.90 15.30
C LYS A 327 6.70 -8.03 16.28
N LEU A 328 7.66 -7.25 15.79
CA LEU A 328 8.43 -6.31 16.62
C LEU A 328 7.53 -5.18 17.11
N GLU A 329 6.71 -4.62 16.23
CA GLU A 329 5.74 -3.59 16.57
C GLU A 329 4.77 -4.07 17.64
N THR A 330 4.23 -5.29 17.51
CA THR A 330 3.38 -5.90 18.55
C THR A 330 4.11 -6.02 19.90
N GLN A 331 5.40 -6.35 19.89
CA GLN A 331 6.21 -6.41 21.12
C GLN A 331 6.41 -5.03 21.73
N TRP A 332 6.70 -4.02 20.91
CA TRP A 332 6.84 -2.62 21.34
C TRP A 332 5.54 -2.08 21.91
N LEU A 333 4.41 -2.32 21.25
CA LEU A 333 3.09 -1.91 21.74
C LEU A 333 2.70 -2.60 23.06
N SER A 334 3.32 -3.72 23.40
CA SER A 334 3.14 -4.42 24.67
C SER A 334 4.12 -3.99 25.77
N SER A 335 5.03 -3.04 25.48
CA SER A 335 6.06 -2.58 26.44
C SER A 335 5.50 -1.73 27.58
N ILE A 336 4.36 -1.07 27.34
CA ILE A 336 3.59 -0.34 28.34
C ILE A 336 2.24 -1.04 28.48
N GLU A 337 1.85 -1.35 29.72
CA GLU A 337 0.53 -1.91 30.00
C GLU A 337 -0.55 -0.86 29.73
N VAL A 338 -1.53 -1.22 28.90
CA VAL A 338 -2.70 -0.38 28.58
C VAL A 338 -3.92 -0.95 29.28
N ASP A 339 -4.56 -0.14 30.12
CA ASP A 339 -5.83 -0.45 30.76
C ASP A 339 -6.88 0.59 30.32
N PRO A 340 -7.81 0.23 29.40
CA PRO A 340 -8.74 1.18 28.82
C PRO A 340 -9.59 1.97 29.82
N GLU A 341 -9.82 1.43 31.02
CA GLU A 341 -10.58 2.10 32.07
C GLU A 341 -9.68 2.87 33.03
N LYS A 342 -8.55 2.28 33.46
CA LYS A 342 -7.67 2.92 34.45
C LYS A 342 -6.76 4.00 33.86
N ASP A 343 -6.48 3.94 32.57
CA ASP A 343 -5.68 4.96 31.87
C ASP A 343 -6.44 6.29 31.76
N MET A 344 -7.77 6.28 31.91
CA MET A 344 -8.61 7.47 31.75
C MET A 344 -8.70 8.28 33.05
N GLU A 345 -8.54 9.60 32.92
CA GLU A 345 -8.67 10.54 34.03
C GLU A 345 -10.03 11.26 33.99
N GLY A 346 -10.86 10.98 34.99
CA GLY A 346 -12.21 11.55 35.10
C GLY A 346 -13.16 11.12 33.97
N THR A 347 -14.21 11.91 33.73
CA THR A 347 -15.22 11.62 32.69
C THR A 347 -15.20 12.62 31.54
N VAL A 348 -14.25 13.58 31.54
CA VAL A 348 -14.25 14.71 30.60
C VAL A 348 -14.28 14.23 29.15
N TRP A 349 -13.42 13.27 28.79
CA TRP A 349 -13.42 12.74 27.42
C TRP A 349 -14.66 11.88 27.11
N ALA A 350 -15.09 11.05 28.05
CA ALA A 350 -16.28 10.22 27.88
C ALA A 350 -17.54 11.08 27.63
N ASP A 351 -17.64 12.22 28.31
CA ASP A 351 -18.77 13.16 28.20
C ASP A 351 -18.61 14.18 27.06
N TYR A 352 -17.40 14.33 26.49
CA TYR A 352 -17.13 15.35 25.47
C TYR A 352 -17.95 15.14 24.18
N ASP A 353 -18.56 16.21 23.68
CA ASP A 353 -19.36 16.15 22.45
C ASP A 353 -18.51 16.50 21.21
N LEU A 354 -18.11 15.47 20.46
CA LEU A 354 -17.37 15.62 19.20
C LEU A 354 -18.15 16.35 18.10
N SER A 355 -19.48 16.45 18.20
CA SER A 355 -20.30 16.98 17.11
C SER A 355 -20.01 18.45 16.81
N GLY A 356 -19.65 19.24 17.83
CA GLY A 356 -19.27 20.64 17.65
C GLY A 356 -17.94 20.80 16.90
N LEU A 357 -16.94 20.00 17.27
CA LEU A 357 -15.64 19.97 16.60
C LEU A 357 -15.80 19.50 15.15
N ALA A 358 -16.53 18.41 14.93
CA ALA A 358 -16.83 17.89 13.60
C ALA A 358 -17.59 18.90 12.74
N GLN A 359 -18.53 19.66 13.31
CA GLN A 359 -19.21 20.73 12.59
C GLN A 359 -18.23 21.82 12.16
N SER A 360 -17.36 22.28 13.06
CA SER A 360 -16.37 23.33 12.76
C SER A 360 -15.39 22.89 11.66
N LEU A 361 -14.97 21.62 11.68
CA LEU A 361 -14.13 21.04 10.62
C LEU A 361 -14.89 20.91 9.28
N ALA A 362 -16.16 20.51 9.31
CA ALA A 362 -17.00 20.41 8.11
C ALA A 362 -17.27 21.79 7.48
N ASP A 363 -17.53 22.81 8.30
CA ASP A 363 -17.78 24.17 7.85
C ASP A 363 -16.55 24.78 7.14
N GLY A 364 -15.35 24.40 7.57
CA GLY A 364 -14.09 24.74 6.90
C GLY A 364 -13.65 23.76 5.81
N GLY A 365 -14.48 22.78 5.44
CA GLY A 365 -14.24 21.88 4.31
C GLY A 365 -13.24 20.74 4.57
N LEU A 366 -12.82 20.51 5.82
CA LEU A 366 -11.90 19.42 6.19
C LEU A 366 -12.60 18.07 6.37
N LEU A 367 -13.90 18.08 6.70
CA LEU A 367 -14.73 16.87 6.67
C LEU A 367 -15.65 16.93 5.46
N ASN A 368 -15.79 15.82 4.76
CA ASN A 368 -16.71 15.74 3.63
C ASN A 368 -18.15 16.00 4.13
N GLY A 369 -18.76 17.07 3.63
CA GLY A 369 -20.19 17.28 3.77
C GLY A 369 -20.93 16.14 3.09
N ALA A 370 -21.98 15.62 3.71
CA ALA A 370 -22.88 14.67 3.06
C ALA A 370 -23.22 15.23 1.68
N SER A 371 -22.86 14.49 0.63
CA SER A 371 -23.12 14.85 -0.75
C SER A 371 -24.54 15.38 -0.89
N SER A 372 -24.69 16.67 -1.17
CA SER A 372 -25.92 17.18 -1.73
C SER A 372 -26.08 16.52 -3.09
N THR A 373 -26.83 15.43 -3.16
CA THR A 373 -27.41 14.96 -4.40
C THR A 373 -28.39 16.03 -4.87
N SER A 374 -27.88 17.08 -5.51
CA SER A 374 -28.70 17.92 -6.36
C SER A 374 -29.00 17.09 -7.59
N SER A 375 -30.23 16.60 -7.65
CA SER A 375 -30.85 16.10 -8.87
C SER A 375 -30.70 17.16 -9.97
N ALA A 376 -29.73 16.97 -10.85
CA ALA A 376 -29.74 17.63 -12.15
C ALA A 376 -30.86 16.95 -12.95
N GLY A 377 -32.03 17.60 -12.96
CA GLY A 377 -33.09 17.29 -13.90
C GLY A 377 -32.54 17.44 -15.31
N SER A 378 -32.55 16.33 -16.04
CA SER A 378 -32.35 16.26 -17.47
C SER A 378 -33.41 17.10 -18.19
N ASN A 379 -32.96 18.02 -19.03
CA ASN A 379 -33.65 18.46 -20.24
C ASN A 379 -32.79 18.05 -21.44
#